data_AF-A0A969V341-F1
#
_entry.id   AF-A0A969V341-F1
#
_cell.length_a   1.000
_cell.length_b   1.000
_cell.length_c   1.000
_cell.angle_alpha   90.00
_cell.angle_beta   90.00
_cell.angle_gamma   90.00
#
_symmetry.space_group_name_H-M   'P 1'
#
loop_
_entity.id
_entity.type
_entity.pdbx_description
1 polymer ?
#
loop_
_entity_poly.entity_id
_entity_poly.type
_entity_poly.pdbx_seq_one_letter_code
_entity_poly.pdbx_strand_id
1 'polypeptide(L)'
;MAIRWDFGNGKTSGEYNPTHDYGRSGDFKVKLTAETLRHGCRSDDSTIINVRSPLKFGFDSVRHSGCFGINTGAIVIQRDDVSGGLPTYEFALNDSTFTTPTLSGIFTALEGRRWHTVWIRDQAGCVDSSSAYIKGLPSLNIDAGADREIDLGDSTRTLVTTNSFKKLAIKWSPARTIDCDSCQEIIMKPLETTTYTVVATGPEGCT
;
A
#
# COMPACT_ATOMS: atom_id res chain seq x y z
N MET A 1 -38.67 -28.76 -34.45
CA MET A 1 -38.75 -27.44 -33.80
C MET A 1 -37.44 -26.75 -34.11
N ALA A 2 -37.48 -25.52 -34.59
CA ALA A 2 -36.31 -24.70 -34.78
C ALA A 2 -36.25 -23.69 -33.64
N ILE A 3 -35.05 -23.40 -33.16
CA ILE A 3 -34.82 -22.38 -32.15
C ILE A 3 -33.69 -21.48 -32.63
N ARG A 4 -33.77 -20.21 -32.24
CA ARG A 4 -32.77 -19.22 -32.58
C ARG A 4 -32.61 -18.27 -31.41
N TRP A 5 -31.41 -18.26 -30.88
CA TRP A 5 -30.93 -17.26 -29.94
C TRP A 5 -30.33 -16.10 -30.72
N ASP A 6 -30.72 -14.89 -30.34
CA ASP A 6 -30.02 -13.65 -30.68
C ASP A 6 -29.50 -13.06 -29.37
N PHE A 7 -28.18 -12.93 -29.26
CA PHE A 7 -27.54 -12.43 -28.04
C PHE A 7 -27.51 -10.90 -27.99
N GLY A 8 -28.04 -10.19 -29.00
CA GLY A 8 -28.08 -8.72 -29.01
C GLY A 8 -26.72 -8.05 -29.27
N ASN A 9 -25.64 -8.82 -29.46
CA ASN A 9 -24.32 -8.34 -29.85
C ASN A 9 -23.94 -8.69 -31.31
N GLY A 10 -24.94 -9.03 -32.12
CA GLY A 10 -24.77 -9.46 -33.51
C GLY A 10 -24.41 -10.94 -33.70
N LYS A 11 -24.23 -11.70 -32.61
CA LYS A 11 -24.05 -13.16 -32.67
C LYS A 11 -25.37 -13.88 -32.39
N THR A 12 -25.54 -15.04 -33.00
CA THR A 12 -26.73 -15.90 -32.82
C THR A 12 -26.34 -17.36 -32.60
N SER A 13 -27.24 -18.18 -32.05
CA SER A 13 -27.06 -19.63 -31.93
C SER A 13 -28.35 -20.39 -32.24
N GLY A 14 -28.22 -21.62 -32.75
CA GLY A 14 -29.31 -22.58 -32.94
C GLY A 14 -29.33 -23.70 -31.90
N GLU A 15 -28.44 -23.66 -30.91
CA GLU A 15 -28.37 -24.67 -29.84
C GLU A 15 -29.48 -24.48 -28.80
N TYR A 16 -29.92 -25.56 -28.18
CA TYR A 16 -30.95 -25.52 -27.12
C TYR A 16 -30.47 -24.80 -25.87
N ASN A 17 -29.21 -25.01 -25.49
CA ASN A 17 -28.60 -24.42 -24.30
C ASN A 17 -27.22 -23.84 -24.66
N PRO A 18 -27.17 -22.74 -25.43
CA PRO A 18 -25.89 -22.18 -25.84
C PRO A 18 -25.17 -21.54 -24.65
N THR A 19 -23.84 -21.59 -24.68
CA THR A 19 -22.99 -20.76 -23.81
C THR A 19 -22.43 -19.62 -24.65
N HIS A 20 -22.42 -18.39 -24.13
CA HIS A 20 -21.98 -17.22 -24.89
C HIS A 20 -21.18 -16.24 -24.03
N ASP A 21 -20.03 -15.82 -24.56
CA ASP A 21 -19.20 -14.77 -23.99
C ASP A 21 -19.39 -13.46 -24.77
N TYR A 22 -19.75 -12.39 -24.04
CA TYR A 22 -19.98 -11.08 -24.61
C TYR A 22 -18.68 -10.32 -24.91
N GLY A 23 -17.58 -10.61 -24.20
CA GLY A 23 -16.26 -9.99 -24.38
C GLY A 23 -16.18 -8.47 -24.14
N ARG A 24 -17.31 -7.78 -23.96
CA ARG A 24 -17.43 -6.34 -23.69
C ARG A 24 -18.60 -6.09 -22.74
N SER A 25 -18.46 -5.05 -21.93
CA SER A 25 -19.56 -4.55 -21.13
C SER A 25 -20.61 -3.84 -21.99
N GLY A 26 -21.85 -3.86 -21.52
CA GLY A 26 -23.00 -3.30 -22.21
C GLY A 26 -24.31 -3.98 -21.83
N ASP A 27 -25.40 -3.37 -22.28
CA ASP A 27 -26.75 -3.94 -22.17
C ASP A 27 -27.09 -4.70 -23.45
N PHE A 28 -27.32 -5.99 -23.31
CA PHE A 28 -27.63 -6.88 -24.42
C PHE A 28 -29.05 -7.40 -24.30
N LYS A 29 -29.90 -7.04 -25.26
CA LYS A 29 -31.25 -7.60 -25.36
C LYS A 29 -31.16 -8.98 -26.01
N VAL A 30 -31.25 -10.02 -25.19
CA VAL A 30 -31.24 -11.42 -25.63
C VAL A 30 -32.66 -11.82 -26.03
N LYS A 31 -32.81 -12.42 -27.20
CA LYS A 31 -34.10 -12.90 -27.72
C LYS A 31 -34.01 -14.37 -28.10
N LEU A 32 -34.93 -15.18 -27.58
CA LEU A 32 -35.16 -16.55 -28.03
C LEU A 32 -36.35 -16.56 -28.98
N THR A 33 -36.18 -17.10 -30.18
CA THR A 33 -37.27 -17.39 -31.11
C THR A 33 -37.41 -18.89 -31.27
N ALA A 34 -38.61 -19.43 -31.05
CA ALA A 34 -38.95 -20.83 -31.29
C ALA A 34 -39.98 -20.96 -32.41
N GLU A 35 -39.80 -21.93 -33.30
CA GLU A 35 -40.66 -22.14 -34.47
C GLU A 35 -40.98 -23.63 -34.70
N THR A 36 -42.24 -23.95 -35.00
CA THR A 36 -42.66 -25.30 -35.38
C THR A 36 -42.47 -25.55 -36.87
N LEU A 37 -41.68 -26.58 -37.22
CA LEU A 37 -41.32 -26.87 -38.62
C LEU A 37 -42.51 -27.30 -39.50
N ARG A 38 -43.58 -27.83 -38.91
CA ARG A 38 -44.74 -28.38 -39.65
C ARG A 38 -45.88 -27.37 -39.85
N HIS A 39 -46.00 -26.38 -38.97
CA HIS A 39 -47.13 -25.44 -38.98
C HIS A 39 -46.71 -23.96 -38.93
N GLY A 40 -45.40 -23.67 -38.86
CA GLY A 40 -44.87 -22.31 -38.87
C GLY A 40 -45.24 -21.48 -37.64
N CYS A 41 -45.72 -22.11 -36.56
CA CYS A 41 -46.07 -21.39 -35.35
C CYS A 41 -44.78 -20.85 -34.72
N ARG A 42 -44.70 -19.53 -34.58
CA ARG A 42 -43.55 -18.81 -34.04
C ARG A 42 -43.92 -18.13 -32.73
N SER A 43 -43.05 -18.23 -31.75
CA SER A 43 -43.10 -17.47 -30.51
C SER A 43 -41.71 -16.93 -30.19
N ASP A 44 -41.65 -15.78 -29.52
CA ASP A 44 -40.42 -15.25 -29.01
C ASP A 44 -40.58 -14.60 -27.65
N ASP A 45 -39.48 -14.59 -26.91
CA ASP A 45 -39.34 -13.93 -25.62
C ASP A 45 -37.98 -13.24 -25.55
N SER A 46 -37.89 -12.19 -24.73
CA SER A 46 -36.65 -11.42 -24.59
C SER A 46 -36.37 -10.97 -23.17
N THR A 47 -35.09 -10.94 -22.82
CA THR A 47 -34.59 -10.41 -21.55
C THR A 47 -33.37 -9.52 -21.79
N ILE A 48 -33.01 -8.68 -20.82
CA ILE A 48 -31.82 -7.82 -20.89
C ILE A 48 -30.74 -8.41 -20.00
N ILE A 49 -29.56 -8.63 -20.57
CA ILE A 49 -28.35 -8.98 -19.82
C ILE A 49 -27.46 -7.74 -19.73
N ASN A 50 -27.19 -7.29 -18.50
CA ASN A 50 -26.25 -6.20 -18.22
C ASN A 50 -24.87 -6.79 -17.91
N VAL A 51 -23.95 -6.70 -18.86
CA VAL A 51 -22.55 -7.11 -18.68
C VAL A 51 -21.76 -5.90 -18.18
N ARG A 52 -21.18 -6.00 -16.99
CA ARG A 52 -20.46 -4.88 -16.35
C ARG A 52 -18.96 -4.96 -16.63
N SER A 53 -18.34 -3.79 -16.72
CA SER A 53 -16.87 -3.71 -16.76
C SER A 53 -16.31 -4.19 -15.42
N PRO A 54 -15.27 -5.03 -15.41
CA PRO A 54 -14.67 -5.51 -14.16
C PRO A 54 -14.16 -4.32 -13.34
N LEU A 55 -14.39 -4.36 -12.03
CA LEU A 55 -13.83 -3.39 -11.10
C LEU A 55 -12.30 -3.51 -11.10
N LYS A 56 -11.63 -2.38 -11.29
CA LYS A 56 -10.17 -2.25 -11.24
C LYS A 56 -9.79 -0.91 -10.65
N PHE A 57 -8.65 -0.84 -9.97
CA PHE A 57 -8.11 0.42 -9.48
C PHE A 57 -6.58 0.47 -9.48
N GLY A 58 -6.03 1.68 -9.43
CA GLY A 58 -4.61 1.98 -9.23
C GLY A 58 -4.35 2.89 -8.04
N PHE A 59 -3.07 3.10 -7.73
CA PHE A 59 -2.65 4.11 -6.75
C PHE A 59 -2.22 5.38 -7.49
N ASP A 60 -2.82 6.52 -7.15
CA ASP A 60 -2.37 7.85 -7.60
C ASP A 60 -0.96 8.12 -7.07
N SER A 61 -0.75 7.91 -5.77
CA SER A 61 0.54 8.14 -5.14
C SER A 61 0.77 7.27 -3.91
N VAL A 62 2.06 6.96 -3.67
CA VAL A 62 2.54 6.19 -2.53
C VAL A 62 3.64 6.98 -1.84
N ARG A 63 3.37 7.45 -0.61
CA ARG A 63 4.36 8.12 0.23
C ARG A 63 5.03 7.10 1.15
N HIS A 64 6.36 7.10 1.16
CA HIS A 64 7.14 6.23 2.05
C HIS A 64 7.20 6.78 3.48
N SER A 65 7.52 5.91 4.44
CA SER A 65 7.76 6.34 5.82
C SER A 65 9.18 6.89 5.97
N GLY A 66 9.32 7.95 6.78
CA GLY A 66 10.61 8.60 7.02
C GLY A 66 11.46 7.80 8.01
N CYS A 67 11.32 8.10 9.30
CA CYS A 67 12.09 7.48 10.37
C CYS A 67 11.57 6.10 10.76
N PHE A 68 12.47 5.25 11.25
CA PHE A 68 12.09 3.99 11.87
C PHE A 68 11.17 4.24 13.07
N GLY A 69 10.11 3.43 13.20
CA GLY A 69 9.14 3.54 14.29
C GLY A 69 8.14 4.70 14.17
N ILE A 70 8.28 5.58 13.15
CA ILE A 70 7.26 6.57 12.82
C ILE A 70 6.46 6.06 11.63
N ASN A 71 5.14 6.11 11.74
CA ASN A 71 4.24 5.74 10.66
C ASN A 71 3.83 7.00 9.90
N THR A 72 4.59 7.38 8.88
CA THR A 72 4.25 8.52 8.00
C THR A 72 3.92 8.09 6.59
N GLY A 73 3.91 6.79 6.28
CA GLY A 73 3.54 6.31 4.96
C GLY A 73 2.11 6.70 4.60
N ALA A 74 1.83 6.81 3.29
CA ALA A 74 0.49 7.05 2.79
C ALA A 74 0.25 6.40 1.43
N ILE A 75 -1.00 6.01 1.16
CA ILE A 75 -1.49 5.56 -0.14
C ILE A 75 -2.70 6.42 -0.50
N VAL A 76 -2.70 6.96 -1.70
CA VAL A 76 -3.78 7.80 -2.24
C VAL A 76 -4.35 7.14 -3.48
N ILE A 77 -5.68 7.12 -3.57
CA ILE A 77 -6.46 6.66 -4.71
C ILE A 77 -7.46 7.78 -5.01
N GLN A 78 -7.36 8.34 -6.21
CA GLN A 78 -8.30 9.32 -6.73
C GLN A 78 -9.42 8.62 -7.49
N ARG A 79 -10.46 9.40 -7.81
CA ARG A 79 -11.61 8.91 -8.58
C ARG A 79 -11.19 8.33 -9.94
N ASP A 80 -10.26 9.00 -10.61
CA ASP A 80 -9.85 8.65 -11.98
C ASP A 80 -8.95 7.42 -12.02
N ASP A 81 -8.47 6.94 -10.87
CA ASP A 81 -7.71 5.69 -10.75
C ASP A 81 -8.63 4.46 -10.71
N VAL A 82 -9.94 4.65 -10.51
CA VAL A 82 -10.92 3.56 -10.45
C VAL A 82 -11.64 3.44 -11.78
N SER A 83 -11.74 2.21 -12.29
CA SER A 83 -12.45 1.91 -13.53
C SER A 83 -13.34 0.68 -13.38
N GLY A 84 -14.47 0.69 -14.08
CA GLY A 84 -15.47 -0.38 -14.01
C GLY A 84 -16.22 -0.44 -12.67
N GLY A 85 -16.90 -1.56 -12.45
CA GLY A 85 -17.81 -1.73 -11.32
C GLY A 85 -19.00 -0.74 -11.32
N LEU A 86 -19.75 -0.75 -10.22
CA LEU A 86 -20.79 0.24 -9.93
C LEU A 86 -20.35 1.23 -8.83
N PRO A 87 -20.15 2.53 -9.16
CA PRO A 87 -19.94 3.54 -8.14
C PRO A 87 -21.19 3.71 -7.25
N THR A 88 -21.09 4.14 -5.99
CA THR A 88 -19.88 4.54 -5.24
C THR A 88 -19.04 3.35 -4.77
N TYR A 89 -17.83 3.63 -4.24
CA TYR A 89 -16.87 2.60 -3.85
C TYR A 89 -16.55 2.67 -2.36
N GLU A 90 -16.33 1.53 -1.74
CA GLU A 90 -15.84 1.45 -0.37
C GLU A 90 -14.41 0.91 -0.40
N PHE A 91 -13.56 1.40 0.50
CA PHE A 91 -12.17 0.96 0.57
C PHE A 91 -11.85 0.37 1.94
N ALA A 92 -10.93 -0.58 2.00
CA ALA A 92 -10.38 -1.11 3.25
C ALA A 92 -8.86 -1.25 3.15
N LEU A 93 -8.18 -1.11 4.28
CA LEU A 93 -6.72 -1.26 4.39
C LEU A 93 -6.39 -2.50 5.21
N ASN A 94 -5.60 -3.39 4.63
CA ASN A 94 -5.24 -4.69 5.20
C ASN A 94 -6.51 -5.45 5.60
N ASP A 95 -6.64 -5.78 6.88
CA ASP A 95 -7.77 -6.51 7.46
C ASP A 95 -8.81 -5.57 8.11
N SER A 96 -8.77 -4.26 7.79
CA SER A 96 -9.74 -3.31 8.33
C SER A 96 -11.13 -3.52 7.74
N THR A 97 -12.14 -2.95 8.39
CA THR A 97 -13.48 -2.86 7.80
C THR A 97 -13.48 -1.87 6.63
N PHE A 98 -14.40 -2.09 5.68
CA PHE A 98 -14.67 -1.14 4.61
C PHE A 98 -15.17 0.19 5.18
N THR A 99 -14.70 1.28 4.57
CA THR A 99 -15.16 2.64 4.86
C THR A 99 -16.59 2.84 4.38
N THR A 100 -17.18 3.98 4.74
CA THR A 100 -18.36 4.48 4.06
C THR A 100 -18.09 4.66 2.55
N PRO A 101 -19.11 4.51 1.69
CA PRO A 101 -18.95 4.72 0.27
C PRO A 101 -18.44 6.12 -0.08
N THR A 102 -17.44 6.16 -0.95
CA THR A 102 -16.67 7.34 -1.37
C THR A 102 -16.22 7.15 -2.83
N LEU A 103 -15.66 8.20 -3.42
CA LEU A 103 -15.06 8.17 -4.76
C LEU A 103 -13.53 8.17 -4.72
N SER A 104 -12.92 8.33 -3.55
CA SER A 104 -11.47 8.36 -3.35
C SER A 104 -11.11 7.70 -2.02
N GLY A 105 -9.89 7.17 -1.93
CA GLY A 105 -9.34 6.53 -0.75
C GLY A 105 -8.03 7.20 -0.34
N ILE A 106 -7.92 7.62 0.92
CA ILE A 106 -6.68 8.17 1.47
C ILE A 106 -6.36 7.41 2.75
N PHE A 107 -5.23 6.72 2.73
CA PHE A 107 -4.70 5.99 3.86
C PHE A 107 -3.43 6.66 4.33
N THR A 108 -3.40 7.09 5.58
CA THR A 108 -2.24 7.75 6.19
C THR A 108 -1.75 6.93 7.38
N ALA A 109 -0.67 7.39 8.02
CA ALA A 109 -0.06 6.73 9.15
C ALA A 109 0.30 5.26 8.86
N LEU A 110 0.79 4.99 7.65
CA LEU A 110 1.22 3.64 7.26
C LEU A 110 2.64 3.36 7.73
N GLU A 111 2.85 2.11 8.15
CA GLU A 111 4.12 1.61 8.67
C GLU A 111 5.12 1.43 7.53
N GLY A 112 6.37 1.84 7.77
CA GLY A 112 7.46 1.58 6.83
C GLY A 112 7.93 0.13 6.86
N ARG A 113 8.64 -0.27 5.81
CA ARG A 113 9.22 -1.61 5.60
C ARG A 113 8.18 -2.73 5.53
N ARG A 114 6.94 -2.40 5.14
CA ARG A 114 5.81 -3.31 5.16
C ARG A 114 4.98 -3.21 3.89
N TRP A 115 4.37 -4.32 3.51
CA TRP A 115 3.33 -4.38 2.47
C TRP A 115 1.97 -4.00 3.06
N HIS A 116 1.25 -3.14 2.37
CA HIS A 116 -0.11 -2.74 2.69
C HIS A 116 -1.03 -3.13 1.53
N THR A 117 -2.07 -3.90 1.82
CA THR A 117 -3.08 -4.32 0.85
C THR A 117 -4.26 -3.37 0.95
N VAL A 118 -4.65 -2.75 -0.15
CA VAL A 118 -5.91 -2.00 -0.25
C VAL A 118 -6.94 -2.87 -0.96
N TRP A 119 -8.13 -2.93 -0.38
CA TRP A 119 -9.30 -3.55 -0.98
C TRP A 119 -10.26 -2.45 -1.44
N ILE A 120 -10.88 -2.66 -2.59
CA ILE A 120 -11.99 -1.83 -3.09
C ILE A 120 -13.22 -2.71 -3.26
N ARG A 121 -14.39 -2.17 -2.92
CA ARG A 121 -15.69 -2.81 -3.13
C ARG A 121 -16.64 -1.85 -3.81
N ASP A 122 -17.36 -2.33 -4.83
CA ASP A 122 -18.39 -1.54 -5.50
C ASP A 122 -19.79 -1.77 -4.89
N GLN A 123 -20.80 -1.01 -5.33
CA GLN A 123 -22.17 -1.14 -4.83
C GLN A 123 -22.82 -2.51 -5.09
N ALA A 124 -22.33 -3.25 -6.09
CA ALA A 124 -22.81 -4.59 -6.41
C ALA A 124 -22.17 -5.67 -5.54
N GLY A 125 -21.17 -5.31 -4.72
CA GLY A 125 -20.39 -6.23 -3.90
C GLY A 125 -19.21 -6.87 -4.63
N CYS A 126 -18.86 -6.41 -5.83
CA CYS A 126 -17.63 -6.84 -6.49
C CYS A 126 -16.42 -6.27 -5.74
N VAL A 127 -15.40 -7.10 -5.53
CA VAL A 127 -14.20 -6.75 -4.76
C VAL A 127 -12.97 -6.91 -5.64
N ASP A 128 -12.04 -5.96 -5.52
CA ASP A 128 -10.69 -6.04 -6.09
C ASP A 128 -9.66 -5.62 -5.03
N SER A 129 -8.39 -5.95 -5.23
CA SER A 129 -7.32 -5.59 -4.29
C SER A 129 -5.99 -5.34 -4.98
N SER A 130 -5.19 -4.45 -4.38
CA SER A 130 -3.83 -4.16 -4.82
C SER A 130 -2.94 -3.88 -3.61
N SER A 131 -1.63 -4.12 -3.73
CA SER A 131 -0.68 -3.98 -2.64
C SER A 131 0.44 -3.00 -2.96
N ALA A 132 0.80 -2.16 -1.99
CA ALA A 132 1.96 -1.27 -2.07
C ALA A 132 2.95 -1.55 -0.95
N TYR A 133 4.25 -1.52 -1.28
CA TYR A 133 5.31 -1.57 -0.29
C TYR A 133 5.70 -0.17 0.16
N ILE A 134 5.47 0.14 1.43
CA ILE A 134 5.91 1.40 2.02
C ILE A 134 7.36 1.22 2.45
N LYS A 135 8.30 1.89 1.78
CA LYS A 135 9.69 1.93 2.24
C LYS A 135 9.78 2.66 3.58
N GLY A 136 10.77 2.30 4.39
CA GLY A 136 11.10 2.98 5.63
C GLY A 136 12.56 2.76 5.98
N LEU A 137 13.13 3.66 6.79
CA LEU A 137 14.49 3.49 7.27
C LEU A 137 14.60 2.30 8.24
N PRO A 138 15.73 1.58 8.26
CA PRO A 138 16.01 0.59 9.29
C PRO A 138 16.18 1.26 10.66
N SER A 139 16.09 0.46 11.73
CA SER A 139 16.40 0.94 13.08
C SER A 139 17.86 1.41 13.16
N LEU A 140 18.09 2.55 13.80
CA LEU A 140 19.43 3.06 14.07
C LEU A 140 19.92 2.53 15.42
N ASN A 141 21.01 1.77 15.40
CA ASN A 141 21.69 1.27 16.59
C ASN A 141 23.04 1.98 16.70
N ILE A 142 23.31 2.55 17.87
CA ILE A 142 24.52 3.30 18.18
C ILE A 142 25.14 2.66 19.42
N ASP A 143 26.44 2.42 19.39
CA ASP A 143 27.22 1.91 20.51
C ASP A 143 28.31 2.92 20.85
N ALA A 144 28.25 3.45 22.07
CA ALA A 144 29.19 4.44 22.61
C ALA A 144 30.50 3.82 23.12
N GLY A 145 30.61 2.49 23.10
CA GLY A 145 31.69 1.72 23.70
C GLY A 145 31.35 1.23 25.11
N ALA A 146 32.16 0.29 25.60
CA ALA A 146 32.03 -0.25 26.96
C ALA A 146 32.47 0.77 28.02
N ASP A 147 31.90 0.65 29.22
CA ASP A 147 32.31 1.38 30.42
C ASP A 147 33.78 1.11 30.77
N ARG A 148 34.45 2.11 31.34
CA ARG A 148 35.87 2.06 31.66
C ARG A 148 36.18 2.69 33.00
N GLU A 149 37.18 2.11 33.65
CA GLU A 149 37.83 2.66 34.85
C GLU A 149 39.17 3.26 34.43
N ILE A 150 39.46 4.47 34.89
CA ILE A 150 40.72 5.19 34.62
C ILE A 150 41.21 5.86 35.91
N ASP A 151 42.51 6.06 36.02
CA ASP A 151 43.10 6.80 37.13
C ASP A 151 42.77 8.30 37.05
N LEU A 152 42.76 8.97 38.21
CA LEU A 152 42.46 10.41 38.26
C LEU A 152 43.48 11.21 37.44
N GLY A 153 42.99 11.96 36.44
CA GLY A 153 43.81 12.77 35.55
C GLY A 153 44.17 12.07 34.23
N ASP A 154 43.85 10.78 34.10
CA ASP A 154 44.02 10.05 32.84
C ASP A 154 42.93 10.40 31.82
N SER A 155 43.15 9.90 30.60
CA SER A 155 42.24 10.07 29.50
C SER A 155 41.97 8.75 28.80
N THR A 156 40.76 8.60 28.27
CA THR A 156 40.39 7.41 27.51
C THR A 156 39.79 7.78 26.17
N ARG A 157 39.90 6.88 25.19
CA ARG A 157 39.39 7.09 23.82
C ARG A 157 38.21 6.19 23.51
N THR A 158 37.10 6.73 23.07
CA THR A 158 36.00 5.90 22.54
C THR A 158 35.72 6.21 21.09
N LEU A 159 35.24 5.19 20.37
CA LEU A 159 34.78 5.28 19.00
C LEU A 159 33.33 4.82 18.95
N VAL A 160 32.44 5.70 18.50
CA VAL A 160 31.05 5.35 18.27
C VAL A 160 30.97 4.40 17.08
N THR A 161 30.39 3.22 17.29
CA THR A 161 30.03 2.31 16.19
C THR A 161 28.53 2.39 15.93
N THR A 162 28.15 2.20 14.66
CA THR A 162 26.75 2.31 14.23
C THR A 162 26.45 1.26 13.18
N ASN A 163 25.19 0.84 13.08
CA ASN A 163 24.73 0.01 11.97
C ASN A 163 24.37 0.81 10.69
N SER A 164 24.60 2.13 10.69
CA SER A 164 24.36 3.01 9.55
C SER A 164 25.58 3.08 8.62
N PHE A 165 25.34 2.91 7.32
CA PHE A 165 26.34 3.17 6.28
C PHE A 165 26.43 4.64 5.87
N LYS A 166 25.48 5.48 6.33
CA LYS A 166 25.47 6.92 6.08
C LYS A 166 26.14 7.65 7.24
N LYS A 167 26.85 8.75 6.93
CA LYS A 167 27.39 9.67 7.93
C LYS A 167 26.26 10.23 8.79
N LEU A 168 26.40 10.11 10.11
CA LEU A 168 25.46 10.66 11.09
C LEU A 168 26.05 11.93 11.70
N ALA A 169 25.18 12.88 12.07
CA ALA A 169 25.58 14.00 12.92
C ALA A 169 25.59 13.51 14.37
N ILE A 170 26.76 13.53 15.01
CA ILE A 170 26.94 13.04 16.37
C ILE A 170 26.94 14.23 17.33
N LYS A 171 26.34 14.04 18.51
CA LYS A 171 26.41 15.00 19.61
C LYS A 171 26.64 14.27 20.93
N TRP A 172 27.74 14.60 21.59
CA TRP A 172 28.09 14.10 22.92
C TRP A 172 27.69 15.07 24.02
N SER A 173 27.36 14.52 25.19
CA SER A 173 27.14 15.27 26.43
C SER A 173 27.63 14.45 27.63
N PRO A 174 28.26 15.06 28.66
CA PRO A 174 28.64 16.47 28.75
C PRO A 174 29.87 16.81 27.90
N ALA A 175 29.89 18.01 27.30
CA ALA A 175 30.96 18.45 26.40
C ALA A 175 32.23 18.98 27.11
N ARG A 176 32.19 19.19 28.43
CA ARG A 176 33.27 19.88 29.17
C ARG A 176 34.57 19.07 29.28
N THR A 177 34.45 17.76 29.30
CA THR A 177 35.56 16.82 29.57
C THR A 177 35.88 15.96 28.35
N ILE A 178 35.50 16.42 27.15
CA ILE A 178 35.78 15.76 25.88
C ILE A 178 36.49 16.73 24.93
N ASP A 179 37.34 16.20 24.06
CA ASP A 179 38.11 17.00 23.09
C ASP A 179 37.28 17.46 21.88
N CYS A 180 36.24 16.71 21.51
CA CYS A 180 35.33 17.04 20.43
C CYS A 180 33.92 16.52 20.75
N ASP A 181 32.90 17.37 20.71
CA ASP A 181 31.52 16.99 21.05
C ASP A 181 30.68 16.51 19.86
N SER A 182 31.27 16.49 18.66
CA SER A 182 30.60 16.14 17.40
C SER A 182 31.41 15.15 16.53
N CYS A 183 32.47 14.57 17.11
CA CYS A 183 33.31 13.59 16.47
C CYS A 183 32.85 12.16 16.80
N GLN A 184 33.11 11.24 15.87
CA GLN A 184 32.81 9.81 16.05
C GLN A 184 33.83 9.14 16.98
N GLU A 185 35.09 9.57 16.92
CA GLU A 185 36.14 9.20 17.87
C GLU A 185 36.46 10.42 18.74
N ILE A 186 36.48 10.23 20.07
CA ILE A 186 36.74 11.29 21.04
C ILE A 186 37.66 10.82 22.16
N ILE A 187 38.37 11.78 22.77
CA ILE A 187 39.13 11.61 24.01
C ILE A 187 38.32 12.22 25.17
N MET A 188 38.06 11.41 26.18
CA MET A 188 37.38 11.80 27.42
C MET A 188 38.39 11.93 28.57
N LYS A 189 38.26 12.98 29.39
CA LYS A 189 39.08 13.29 30.57
C LYS A 189 38.22 13.68 31.79
N PRO A 190 37.37 12.76 32.30
CA PRO A 190 36.58 13.03 33.49
C PRO A 190 37.46 13.10 34.76
N LEU A 191 37.11 13.98 35.70
CA LEU A 191 37.77 14.08 37.03
C LEU A 191 36.97 13.38 38.14
N GLU A 192 35.77 12.92 37.81
CA GLU A 192 34.83 12.20 38.68
C GLU A 192 34.00 11.25 37.81
N THR A 193 33.30 10.29 38.42
CA THR A 193 32.42 9.37 37.69
C THR A 193 31.42 10.15 36.83
N THR A 194 31.60 10.06 35.50
CA THR A 194 30.83 10.83 34.52
C THR A 194 30.17 9.89 33.54
N THR A 195 28.85 10.00 33.39
CA THR A 195 28.12 9.32 32.32
C THR A 195 28.12 10.20 31.08
N TYR A 196 28.65 9.67 29.97
CA TYR A 196 28.58 10.32 28.66
C TYR A 196 27.44 9.73 27.85
N THR A 197 26.62 10.60 27.26
CA THR A 197 25.56 10.23 26.33
C THR A 197 25.91 10.70 24.93
N VAL A 198 25.56 9.88 23.93
CA VAL A 198 25.72 10.19 22.52
C VAL A 198 24.35 10.15 21.84
N VAL A 199 24.05 11.19 21.07
CA VAL A 199 22.90 11.24 20.17
C VAL A 199 23.43 11.28 18.75
N ALA A 200 22.89 10.45 17.85
CA ALA A 200 23.23 10.50 16.44
C ALA A 200 21.99 10.83 15.60
N THR A 201 22.09 11.85 14.77
CA THR A 201 21.03 12.27 13.85
C THR A 201 21.38 11.82 12.43
N GLY A 202 20.47 11.08 11.80
CA GLY A 202 20.58 10.70 10.39
C GLY A 202 20.32 11.88 9.44
N PRO A 203 20.69 11.75 8.15
CA PRO A 203 20.48 12.80 7.16
C PRO A 203 19.00 13.15 6.92
N GLU A 204 18.09 12.22 7.23
CA GLU A 204 16.63 12.45 7.15
C GLU A 204 16.06 13.09 8.43
N GLY A 205 16.91 13.50 9.39
CA GLY A 205 16.51 14.15 10.63
C GLY A 205 16.10 13.21 11.77
N CYS A 206 16.24 11.89 11.59
CA CYS A 206 15.91 10.90 12.61
C CYS A 206 17.00 10.83 13.69
N THR A 207 16.62 10.85 14.97
CA THR A 207 17.50 10.75 16.15
C THR A 207 17.27 9.49 16.93
#